data_AF-A0A523XMR0-F1
#
_entry.id   AF-A0A523XMR0-F1
#
_cell.length_a   1.000
_cell.length_b   1.000
_cell.length_c   1.000
_cell.angle_alpha   90.00
_cell.angle_beta   90.00
_cell.angle_gamma   90.00
#
_symmetry.space_group_name_H-M   'P 1'
#
loop_
_entity.id
_entity.type
_entity.pdbx_description
1 polymer ?
#
loop_
_entity_poly.entity_id
_entity_poly.type
_entity_poly.pdbx_seq_one_letter_code
_entity_poly.pdbx_strand_id
1 'polypeptide(L)'
;MSEEETIEKEEPKKKAPAKKTTAKKDTAKKDTAKKDTAKKDTTIKTEKQQSQIIYIGKKDTISYVLVAVTILNKSDMCSIQARGRQISKAVDIAEITRRKFLQDMIEVDDVIIGSEEIHSNEEGIPPKTVSTIDIILKRK
;
A
#
# COMPACT_ATOMS: atom_id res chain seq x y z
N MET A 1 20.77 -58.72 23.33
CA MET A 1 20.69 -57.27 23.15
C MET A 1 20.98 -57.00 21.69
N SER A 2 19.90 -56.78 20.94
CA SER A 2 19.80 -56.11 19.63
C SER A 2 20.80 -56.49 18.54
N GLU A 3 20.41 -57.51 17.77
CA GLU A 3 20.47 -57.50 16.30
C GLU A 3 19.35 -56.59 15.77
N GLU A 4 19.63 -55.84 14.69
CA GLU A 4 18.75 -55.37 13.59
C GLU A 4 19.63 -54.40 12.76
N GLU A 5 20.29 -54.87 11.71
CA GLU A 5 19.78 -55.09 10.34
C GLU A 5 19.30 -53.79 9.66
N THR A 6 20.12 -53.27 8.74
CA THR A 6 19.66 -52.35 7.68
C THR A 6 20.27 -52.81 6.36
N ILE A 7 19.38 -53.28 5.48
CA ILE A 7 19.64 -53.84 4.15
C ILE A 7 19.42 -52.77 3.06
N GLU A 8 20.28 -52.86 2.04
CA GLU A 8 20.27 -52.38 0.63
C GLU A 8 19.86 -50.93 0.29
N LYS A 9 20.73 -50.12 -0.33
CA LYS A 9 21.24 -50.14 -1.73
C LYS A 9 20.14 -49.99 -2.81
N GLU A 10 20.16 -48.84 -3.48
CA GLU A 10 20.20 -48.81 -4.95
C GLU A 10 20.86 -47.52 -5.47
N GLU A 11 21.88 -47.71 -6.31
CA GLU A 11 22.46 -46.76 -7.26
C GLU A 11 22.28 -47.43 -8.66
N PRO A 12 22.60 -46.82 -9.82
CA PRO A 12 22.82 -45.41 -10.18
C PRO A 12 22.14 -45.05 -11.55
N LYS A 13 22.29 -43.81 -12.04
CA LYS A 13 22.96 -43.53 -13.35
C LYS A 13 22.80 -42.06 -13.82
N LYS A 14 23.97 -41.47 -14.08
CA LYS A 14 24.41 -40.72 -15.29
C LYS A 14 23.58 -39.48 -15.68
N LYS A 15 24.15 -38.31 -15.95
CA LYS A 15 25.34 -38.03 -16.78
C LYS A 15 25.66 -36.52 -16.66
N ALA A 16 26.92 -36.17 -16.45
CA ALA A 16 27.50 -34.90 -16.90
C ALA A 16 27.53 -34.87 -18.46
N PRO A 17 27.93 -33.79 -19.21
CA PRO A 17 28.77 -32.67 -18.77
C PRO A 17 28.52 -31.28 -19.43
N ALA A 18 29.32 -30.34 -18.93
CA ALA A 18 29.65 -28.99 -19.39
C ALA A 18 29.90 -28.78 -20.90
N LYS A 19 29.76 -27.51 -21.37
CA LYS A 19 30.84 -26.80 -22.10
C LYS A 19 30.58 -25.31 -22.42
N LYS A 20 31.63 -24.51 -22.14
CA LYS A 20 32.29 -23.42 -22.91
C LYS A 20 31.46 -22.24 -23.45
N THR A 21 31.77 -21.00 -23.03
CA THR A 21 32.82 -20.10 -23.58
C THR A 21 32.52 -19.63 -25.00
N THR A 22 32.38 -18.30 -25.22
CA THR A 22 33.23 -17.47 -26.09
C THR A 22 32.75 -16.02 -26.19
N ALA A 23 33.73 -15.12 -26.32
CA ALA A 23 33.64 -13.66 -26.41
C ALA A 23 33.32 -13.12 -27.80
N LYS A 24 32.74 -11.90 -27.88
CA LYS A 24 33.13 -10.74 -28.74
C LYS A 24 32.02 -9.66 -28.65
N LYS A 25 32.27 -8.42 -28.24
CA LYS A 25 33.05 -7.31 -28.84
C LYS A 25 32.20 -6.48 -29.84
N ASP A 26 32.14 -5.18 -29.52
CA ASP A 26 32.01 -4.02 -30.41
C ASP A 26 30.63 -3.50 -30.91
N THR A 27 30.40 -2.23 -30.53
CA THR A 27 30.03 -1.06 -31.37
C THR A 27 28.57 -0.79 -31.78
N ALA A 28 28.05 0.29 -31.17
CA ALA A 28 27.40 1.49 -31.74
C ALA A 28 26.55 1.41 -33.03
N LYS A 29 25.34 2.01 -32.96
CA LYS A 29 24.72 3.03 -33.87
C LYS A 29 23.19 3.00 -33.71
N LYS A 30 22.56 3.96 -33.00
CA LYS A 30 21.87 5.18 -33.49
C LYS A 30 20.94 4.94 -34.69
N ASP A 31 19.63 4.94 -34.44
CA ASP A 31 18.53 5.40 -35.32
C ASP A 31 17.28 5.60 -34.42
N THR A 32 16.91 6.82 -34.01
CA THR A 32 15.87 7.68 -34.60
C THR A 32 14.60 6.97 -35.10
N ALA A 33 13.47 7.11 -34.38
CA ALA A 33 12.21 7.72 -34.86
C ALA A 33 11.00 7.42 -33.93
N LYS A 34 10.61 8.45 -33.16
CA LYS A 34 9.25 8.97 -32.89
C LYS A 34 8.04 8.14 -33.34
N LYS A 35 7.12 7.82 -32.40
CA LYS A 35 5.67 8.10 -32.55
C LYS A 35 4.90 8.03 -31.21
N ASP A 36 4.50 9.22 -30.78
CA ASP A 36 3.26 9.62 -30.10
C ASP A 36 2.38 8.54 -29.44
N THR A 37 2.04 8.72 -28.14
CA THR A 37 0.69 9.22 -27.77
C THR A 37 0.51 9.39 -26.26
N ALA A 38 0.26 10.64 -25.87
CA ALA A 38 -0.69 11.10 -24.85
C ALA A 38 -0.86 10.25 -23.56
N LYS A 39 -0.10 10.58 -22.51
CA LYS A 39 -0.60 10.43 -21.13
C LYS A 39 -0.92 11.82 -20.59
N LYS A 40 -2.21 12.11 -20.58
CA LYS A 40 -2.86 13.33 -20.14
C LYS A 40 -2.47 13.63 -18.68
N ASP A 41 -1.51 14.54 -18.49
CA ASP A 41 -1.28 15.26 -17.23
C ASP A 41 -2.58 15.94 -16.84
N THR A 42 -3.38 15.24 -16.03
CA THR A 42 -4.53 15.83 -15.37
C THR A 42 -4.00 16.46 -14.10
N THR A 43 -3.50 17.68 -14.24
CA THR A 43 -3.25 18.60 -13.15
C THR A 43 -4.56 18.80 -12.41
N ILE A 44 -4.82 17.98 -11.38
CA ILE A 44 -5.89 18.22 -10.43
C ILE A 44 -5.51 19.51 -9.71
N LYS A 45 -6.22 20.59 -10.06
CA LYS A 45 -6.20 21.83 -9.30
C LYS A 45 -6.79 21.52 -7.94
N THR A 46 -5.94 21.20 -6.97
CA THR A 46 -6.34 21.18 -5.56
C THR A 46 -6.50 22.62 -5.13
N GLU A 47 -7.71 23.16 -5.34
CA GLU A 47 -8.16 24.28 -4.53
C GLU A 47 -7.97 23.86 -3.07
N LYS A 48 -7.24 24.71 -2.35
CA LYS A 48 -6.81 24.51 -0.98
C LYS A 48 -8.00 24.67 -0.03
N GLN A 49 -9.04 23.86 -0.22
CA GLN A 49 -9.95 23.48 0.85
C GLN A 49 -9.05 22.86 1.91
N GLN A 50 -8.94 23.47 3.10
CA GLN A 50 -8.16 22.93 4.19
C GLN A 50 -8.83 21.64 4.70
N SER A 51 -8.67 20.55 3.95
CA SER A 51 -9.15 19.22 4.29
C SER A 51 -8.50 18.84 5.62
N GLN A 52 -9.33 18.66 6.64
CA GLN A 52 -8.86 18.27 7.96
C GLN A 52 -8.58 16.77 7.96
N ILE A 53 -7.31 16.41 8.18
CA ILE A 53 -6.82 15.04 8.12
C ILE A 53 -6.80 14.42 9.53
N ILE A 54 -7.28 13.19 9.66
CA ILE A 54 -7.27 12.39 10.88
C ILE A 54 -6.39 11.16 10.67
N TYR A 55 -5.27 11.10 11.39
CA TYR A 55 -4.38 9.95 11.38
C TYR A 55 -4.83 8.88 12.39
N ILE A 56 -5.12 7.67 11.90
CA ILE A 56 -5.58 6.56 12.75
C ILE A 56 -4.39 5.81 13.33
N GLY A 57 -4.38 5.73 14.65
CA GLY A 57 -3.38 5.04 15.46
C GLY A 57 -4.02 4.09 16.46
N LYS A 58 -3.37 3.91 17.60
CA LYS A 58 -3.75 2.91 18.62
C LYS A 58 -4.86 3.37 19.58
N LYS A 59 -5.31 4.63 19.53
CA LYS A 59 -6.39 5.12 20.41
C LYS A 59 -7.71 4.41 20.12
N ASP A 60 -8.68 4.52 21.01
CA ASP A 60 -9.99 3.88 20.83
C ASP A 60 -10.73 4.37 19.56
N THR A 61 -11.55 3.51 18.96
CA THR A 61 -12.31 3.79 17.73
C THR A 61 -13.21 5.01 17.92
N ILE A 62 -13.95 5.08 19.03
CA ILE A 62 -14.91 6.16 19.27
C ILE A 62 -14.20 7.50 19.49
N SER A 63 -12.98 7.50 20.02
CA SER A 63 -12.17 8.72 20.12
C SER A 63 -11.93 9.37 18.76
N TYR A 64 -11.65 8.57 17.72
CA TYR A 64 -11.46 9.08 16.36
C TYR A 64 -12.78 9.50 15.70
N VAL A 65 -13.86 8.74 15.94
CA VAL A 65 -15.20 9.10 15.45
C VAL A 65 -15.62 10.48 15.99
N LEU A 66 -15.40 10.75 17.27
CA LEU A 66 -15.74 12.04 17.88
C LEU A 66 -14.97 13.20 17.22
N VAL A 67 -13.69 12.99 16.92
CA VAL A 67 -12.87 13.97 16.19
C VAL A 67 -13.42 14.17 14.77
N ALA A 68 -13.79 13.10 14.07
CA ALA A 68 -14.38 13.18 12.73
C ALA A 68 -15.69 13.97 12.72
N VAL A 69 -16.60 13.70 13.68
CA VAL A 69 -17.85 14.45 13.83
C VAL A 69 -17.58 15.92 14.13
N THR A 70 -16.63 16.21 15.02
CA THR A 70 -16.28 17.61 15.38
C THR A 70 -15.72 18.37 14.19
N ILE A 71 -14.88 17.73 13.38
CA ILE A 71 -14.34 18.29 12.15
C ILE A 71 -15.46 18.52 11.13
N LEU A 72 -16.29 17.51 10.87
CA LEU A 72 -17.38 17.58 9.89
C LEU A 72 -18.46 18.60 10.28
N ASN A 73 -18.59 18.92 11.57
CA ASN A 73 -19.44 20.01 12.02
C ASN A 73 -18.88 21.41 11.73
N LYS A 74 -17.57 21.53 11.52
CA LYS A 74 -16.87 22.81 11.26
C LYS A 74 -16.42 22.95 9.80
N SER A 75 -16.31 21.85 9.07
CA SER A 75 -15.80 21.77 7.70
C SER A 75 -16.62 20.74 6.93
N ASP A 76 -16.80 20.96 5.64
CA ASP A 76 -17.60 20.08 4.79
C ASP A 76 -16.85 18.80 4.37
N MET A 77 -15.54 18.71 4.68
CA MET A 77 -14.69 17.62 4.22
C MET A 77 -13.71 17.17 5.30
N CYS A 78 -13.54 15.85 5.43
CA CYS A 78 -12.58 15.23 6.34
C CYS A 78 -11.90 14.03 5.66
N SER A 79 -10.60 13.89 5.86
CA SER A 79 -9.82 12.75 5.37
C SER A 79 -9.40 11.87 6.54
N ILE A 80 -9.68 10.57 6.45
CA ILE A 80 -9.30 9.56 7.44
C ILE A 80 -8.15 8.73 6.85
N GLN A 81 -6.94 8.93 7.37
CA GLN A 81 -5.74 8.29 6.87
C GLN A 81 -5.24 7.22 7.83
N ALA A 82 -4.90 6.05 7.28
CA ALA A 82 -4.34 4.95 8.05
C ALA A 82 -3.34 4.12 7.24
N ARG A 83 -2.51 3.36 7.96
CA ARG A 83 -1.51 2.47 7.39
C ARG A 83 -1.46 1.13 8.10
N GLY A 84 -1.18 0.07 7.32
CA GLY A 84 -1.05 -1.30 7.79
C GLY A 84 -2.29 -1.78 8.56
N ARG A 85 -2.09 -2.36 9.75
CA ARG A 85 -3.16 -2.96 10.55
C ARG A 85 -4.28 -1.98 10.94
N GLN A 86 -4.01 -0.67 10.95
CA GLN A 86 -5.02 0.33 11.31
C GLN A 86 -6.01 0.63 10.17
N ILE A 87 -5.81 0.09 8.96
CA ILE A 87 -6.72 0.27 7.82
C ILE A 87 -8.13 -0.20 8.16
N SER A 88 -8.29 -1.39 8.75
CA SER A 88 -9.62 -1.88 9.16
C SER A 88 -10.30 -0.92 10.12
N LYS A 89 -9.54 -0.34 11.05
CA LYS A 89 -10.05 0.64 12.01
C LYS A 89 -10.50 1.93 11.33
N ALA A 90 -9.79 2.40 10.31
CA ALA A 90 -10.19 3.58 9.53
C ALA A 90 -11.52 3.37 8.82
N VAL A 91 -11.71 2.20 8.21
CA VAL A 91 -12.98 1.82 7.58
C VAL A 91 -14.11 1.79 8.60
N ASP A 92 -13.88 1.16 9.77
CA ASP A 92 -14.88 1.14 10.85
C ASP A 92 -15.26 2.55 11.31
N ILE A 93 -14.29 3.46 11.45
CA ILE A 93 -14.54 4.86 11.85
C ILE A 93 -15.38 5.57 10.80
N ALA A 94 -15.05 5.43 9.51
CA ALA A 94 -15.81 6.04 8.42
C ALA A 94 -17.27 5.53 8.41
N GLU A 95 -17.45 4.21 8.55
CA GLU A 95 -18.78 3.59 8.59
C GLU A 95 -19.59 4.01 9.81
N ILE A 96 -18.99 3.99 11.00
CA ILE A 96 -19.65 4.42 12.24
C ILE A 96 -20.05 5.89 12.14
N THR A 97 -19.17 6.74 11.61
CA THR A 97 -19.44 8.18 11.48
C THR A 97 -20.66 8.41 10.58
N ARG A 98 -20.71 7.78 9.39
CA ARG A 98 -21.82 7.98 8.44
C ARG A 98 -23.12 7.28 8.84
N ARG A 99 -23.04 6.11 9.46
CA ARG A 99 -24.22 5.28 9.78
C ARG A 99 -24.82 5.53 11.16
N LYS A 100 -24.04 6.00 12.14
CA LYS A 100 -24.53 6.19 13.52
C LYS A 100 -24.60 7.65 13.95
N PHE A 101 -23.67 8.51 13.53
CA PHE A 101 -23.57 9.86 14.06
C PHE A 101 -24.10 10.92 13.10
N LEU A 102 -23.74 10.83 11.82
CA LEU A 102 -24.12 11.80 10.78
C LEU A 102 -24.94 11.13 9.68
N GLN A 103 -26.00 10.43 10.10
CA GLN A 103 -26.90 9.70 9.21
C GLN A 103 -27.45 10.63 8.12
N ASP A 104 -27.36 10.16 6.88
CA ASP A 104 -27.82 10.84 5.66
C ASP A 104 -27.24 12.24 5.38
N MET A 105 -26.38 12.76 6.25
CA MET A 105 -25.73 14.08 6.10
C MET A 105 -24.35 14.00 5.45
N ILE A 106 -23.71 12.83 5.46
CA ILE A 106 -22.38 12.65 4.87
C ILE A 106 -22.34 11.48 3.91
N GLU A 107 -21.40 11.55 2.97
CA GLU A 107 -21.09 10.51 2.00
C GLU A 107 -19.58 10.28 1.90
N VAL A 108 -19.21 9.16 1.28
CA VAL A 108 -17.81 8.86 0.96
C VAL A 108 -17.55 9.45 -0.42
N ASP A 109 -16.65 10.43 -0.50
CA ASP A 109 -16.31 11.13 -1.73
C ASP A 109 -15.30 10.33 -2.56
N ASP A 110 -14.21 9.89 -1.92
CA ASP A 110 -13.18 9.05 -2.55
C ASP A 110 -12.51 8.11 -1.53
N VAL A 111 -11.93 7.02 -2.03
CA VAL A 111 -11.11 6.08 -1.27
C VAL A 111 -9.82 5.81 -2.03
N ILE A 112 -8.72 6.37 -1.52
CA ILE A 112 -7.41 6.25 -2.13
C ILE A 112 -6.63 5.18 -1.38
N ILE A 113 -6.14 4.19 -2.10
CA ILE A 113 -5.28 3.13 -1.55
C ILE A 113 -3.87 3.26 -2.12
N GLY A 114 -2.89 2.91 -1.30
CA GLY A 114 -1.49 3.01 -1.69
C GLY A 114 -0.60 2.05 -0.93
N SER A 115 0.69 2.24 -1.11
CA SER A 115 1.74 1.56 -0.36
C SER A 115 2.90 2.53 -0.18
N GLU A 116 3.44 2.57 1.03
CA GLU A 116 4.59 3.40 1.39
C GLU A 116 5.72 2.52 1.90
N GLU A 117 6.96 2.85 1.55
CA GLU A 117 8.15 2.19 2.07
C GLU A 117 8.63 2.87 3.35
N ILE A 118 8.55 2.16 4.46
CA ILE A 118 9.05 2.62 5.76
C ILE A 118 10.49 2.13 5.91
N HIS A 119 11.39 3.09 6.05
CA HIS A 119 12.80 2.85 6.33
C HIS A 119 12.99 2.81 7.85
N SER A 120 13.62 1.74 8.33
CA SER A 120 14.09 1.68 9.70
C SER A 120 15.38 2.49 9.83
N ASN A 121 15.57 3.19 10.94
CA ASN A 121 16.81 3.92 11.23
C ASN A 121 17.97 2.98 11.62
N GLU A 122 17.72 1.68 11.69
CA GLU A 122 18.69 0.66 12.08
C GLU A 122 19.34 0.05 10.84
N GLU A 123 20.67 0.00 10.87
CA GLU A 123 21.48 -0.43 9.74
C GLU A 123 21.27 -1.92 9.44
N GLY A 124 21.04 -2.27 8.18
CA GLY A 124 20.83 -3.64 7.74
C GLY A 124 19.39 -4.14 7.76
N ILE A 125 18.42 -3.36 8.25
CA ILE A 125 17.00 -3.71 8.12
C ILE A 125 16.47 -3.25 6.75
N PRO A 126 15.97 -4.16 5.90
CA PRO A 126 15.43 -3.79 4.60
C PRO A 126 14.17 -2.91 4.76
N PRO A 127 13.91 -1.99 3.82
CA PRO A 127 12.71 -1.17 3.85
C PRO A 127 11.46 -2.05 3.82
N LYS A 128 10.47 -1.66 4.63
CA LYS A 128 9.21 -2.40 4.74
C LYS A 128 8.11 -1.66 4.02
N THR A 129 7.53 -2.29 3.02
CA THR A 129 6.31 -1.79 2.38
C THR A 129 5.12 -1.94 3.32
N VAL A 130 4.36 -0.87 3.49
CA VAL A 130 3.14 -0.82 4.30
C VAL A 130 2.02 -0.24 3.46
N SER A 131 0.89 -0.94 3.39
CA SER A 131 -0.29 -0.43 2.69
C SER A 131 -0.85 0.80 3.39
N THR A 132 -1.39 1.73 2.61
CA THR A 132 -2.04 2.96 3.08
C THR A 132 -3.46 3.06 2.55
N ILE A 133 -4.30 3.76 3.31
CA ILE A 133 -5.65 4.13 2.90
C ILE A 133 -5.91 5.58 3.31
N ASP A 134 -6.59 6.31 2.43
CA ASP A 134 -7.19 7.61 2.68
C ASP A 134 -8.67 7.53 2.32
N ILE A 135 -9.54 7.75 3.30
CA ILE A 135 -10.99 7.77 3.10
C ILE A 135 -11.45 9.20 3.25
N ILE A 136 -11.99 9.75 2.16
CA ILE A 136 -12.49 11.11 2.13
C ILE A 136 -13.99 11.08 2.40
N LEU A 137 -14.39 11.74 3.47
CA LEU A 137 -15.79 11.98 3.83
C LEU A 137 -16.16 13.41 3.50
N LYS A 138 -17.33 13.58 2.90
CA LYS A 138 -17.88 14.88 2.51
C LYS A 138 -19.32 15.02 3.00
N ARG A 139 -19.68 16.22 3.42
CA ARG A 139 -21.06 16.58 3.73
C ARG A 139 -21.87 16.77 2.44
N LYS A 140 -23.09 16.22 2.43
CA LYS A 140 -24.04 16.34 1.32
C LYS A 140 -24.60 17.75 1.21
#